data_AF-A0A363SEP1-F1
#
_entry.id   AF-A0A363SEP1-F1
#
_cell.length_a   1.000
_cell.length_b   1.000
_cell.length_c   1.000
_cell.angle_alpha   90.00
_cell.angle_beta   90.00
_cell.angle_gamma   90.00
#
_symmetry.space_group_name_H-M   'P 1'
#
loop_
_entity.id
_entity.type
_entity.pdbx_description
1 polymer ?
#
loop_
_entity_poly.entity_id
_entity_poly.type
_entity_poly.pdbx_seq_one_letter_code
_entity_poly.pdbx_strand_id
1 'polypeptide(L)'
;MRTAKRGVIAAAVALGLGLSGAAWSQAPAFAPEDMQRGKAFLQKSMGMMKPELQEKVKALPPEIQQFLLKIAIKHTRHSDKLTLRQVMEEILADYQAVAIAIATDNGELAADAARRIANHRLPRGGLLPYLPLEMINGKDLGVLPAMEDAVEGGAHRLAAAAEKGDMGTAAQQFGAMTAGCVACHAHFRGQPGTSPRLK
;
A
#
# COMPACT_ATOMS: atom_id res chain seq x y z
N MET A 1 28.49 -18.18 -62.21
CA MET A 1 29.37 -19.32 -61.85
C MET A 1 30.11 -19.00 -60.56
N ARG A 2 30.29 -20.04 -59.71
CA ARG A 2 30.99 -20.11 -58.39
C ARG A 2 30.17 -19.86 -57.10
N THR A 3 29.32 -20.83 -56.83
CA THR A 3 29.26 -21.70 -55.62
C THR A 3 29.94 -21.27 -54.30
N ALA A 4 29.08 -21.13 -53.28
CA ALA A 4 29.06 -21.78 -51.96
C ALA A 4 30.33 -21.86 -51.08
N LYS A 5 30.15 -21.54 -49.78
CA LYS A 5 30.39 -22.47 -48.68
C LYS A 5 29.58 -22.12 -47.43
N ARG A 6 28.78 -23.09 -47.00
CA ARG A 6 28.08 -23.18 -45.71
C ARG A 6 29.10 -23.38 -44.60
N GLY A 7 28.95 -22.66 -43.49
CA GLY A 7 29.61 -22.94 -42.22
C GLY A 7 28.53 -22.99 -41.14
N VAL A 8 28.27 -24.19 -40.63
CA VAL A 8 27.39 -24.47 -39.50
C VAL A 8 28.22 -24.31 -38.22
N ILE A 9 27.80 -23.47 -37.28
CA ILE A 9 28.00 -23.72 -35.84
C ILE A 9 26.71 -23.34 -35.13
N ALA A 10 26.03 -24.38 -34.65
CA ALA A 10 24.98 -24.29 -33.66
C ALA A 10 25.61 -23.96 -32.30
N ALA A 11 25.07 -22.97 -31.59
CA ALA A 11 25.22 -22.87 -30.14
C ALA A 11 23.85 -22.49 -29.58
N ALA A 12 23.31 -23.42 -28.79
CA ALA A 12 22.02 -23.32 -28.14
C ALA A 12 21.97 -22.15 -27.16
N VAL A 13 21.05 -21.20 -27.37
CA VAL A 13 20.56 -20.33 -26.29
C VAL A 13 19.32 -21.01 -25.73
N ALA A 14 19.58 -21.97 -24.85
CA ALA A 14 18.59 -22.63 -24.03
C ALA A 14 18.52 -21.90 -22.67
N LEU A 15 17.29 -21.60 -22.25
CA LEU A 15 16.88 -21.29 -20.88
C LEU A 15 17.45 -20.01 -20.24
N GLY A 16 16.69 -18.93 -20.41
CA GLY A 16 16.61 -17.82 -19.46
C GLY A 16 15.16 -17.53 -19.04
N LEU A 17 14.27 -18.52 -19.11
CA LEU A 17 12.90 -18.45 -18.56
C LEU A 17 12.90 -19.20 -17.23
N GLY A 18 13.06 -18.49 -16.13
CA GLY A 18 12.97 -19.14 -14.83
C GLY A 18 13.54 -18.40 -13.63
N LEU A 19 13.43 -17.07 -13.54
CA LEU A 19 13.70 -16.36 -12.27
C LEU A 19 12.71 -15.19 -12.07
N SER A 20 11.41 -15.47 -12.15
CA SER A 20 10.35 -14.55 -11.69
C SER A 20 9.80 -14.93 -10.31
N GLY A 21 10.45 -15.86 -9.59
CA GLY A 21 9.91 -16.48 -8.38
C GLY A 21 10.43 -15.97 -7.04
N ALA A 22 11.37 -15.01 -6.99
CA ALA A 22 12.06 -14.68 -5.74
C ALA A 22 12.31 -13.18 -5.49
N ALA A 23 11.39 -12.30 -5.91
CA ALA A 23 11.43 -10.89 -5.52
C ALA A 23 10.76 -10.60 -4.15
N TRP A 24 10.50 -11.64 -3.34
CA TRP A 24 9.73 -11.56 -2.10
C TRP A 24 10.56 -11.99 -0.89
N SER A 25 11.75 -11.44 -0.67
CA SER A 25 12.53 -11.82 0.53
C SER A 25 13.54 -10.81 1.07
N GLN A 26 13.59 -9.58 0.55
CA GLN A 26 14.50 -8.57 1.10
C GLN A 26 13.78 -7.26 1.41
N ALA A 27 12.81 -7.30 2.33
CA ALA A 27 12.52 -6.10 3.10
C ALA A 27 13.68 -5.91 4.11
N PRO A 28 14.21 -4.69 4.29
CA PRO A 28 15.19 -4.43 5.35
C PRO A 28 14.61 -4.89 6.69
N ALA A 29 15.44 -5.51 7.53
CA ALA A 29 15.02 -5.91 8.85
C ALA A 29 14.64 -4.65 9.65
N PHE A 30 13.38 -4.56 10.08
CA PHE A 30 12.94 -3.48 10.98
C PHE A 30 13.67 -3.57 12.32
N ALA A 31 13.90 -2.43 12.95
CA ALA A 31 14.54 -2.39 14.25
C ALA A 31 13.70 -3.18 15.29
N PRO A 32 14.32 -3.83 16.29
CA PRO A 32 13.59 -4.63 17.28
C PRO A 32 12.45 -3.87 17.99
N GLU A 33 12.66 -2.59 18.28
CA GLU A 33 11.69 -1.68 18.88
C GLU A 33 10.48 -1.43 17.97
N ASP A 34 10.70 -1.29 16.66
CA ASP A 34 9.64 -1.14 15.67
C ASP A 34 8.80 -2.40 15.57
N MET A 35 9.47 -3.55 15.53
CA MET A 35 8.80 -4.86 15.53
C MET A 35 7.93 -5.06 16.78
N GLN A 36 8.43 -4.67 17.95
CA GLN A 36 7.66 -4.74 19.19
C GLN A 36 6.44 -3.82 19.15
N ARG A 37 6.62 -2.57 18.70
CA ARG A 37 5.53 -1.59 18.56
C ARG A 37 4.46 -2.06 17.57
N GLY A 38 4.87 -2.56 16.41
CA GLY A 38 3.95 -3.10 15.40
C GLY A 38 3.14 -4.28 15.94
N LYS A 39 3.80 -5.24 16.61
CA LYS A 39 3.12 -6.37 17.26
C LYS A 39 2.14 -5.92 18.35
N ALA A 40 2.53 -4.96 19.18
CA ALA A 40 1.66 -4.41 20.23
C ALA A 40 0.41 -3.74 19.63
N PHE A 41 0.57 -2.99 18.53
CA PHE A 41 -0.57 -2.41 17.82
C PHE A 41 -1.51 -3.49 17.24
N LEU A 42 -0.97 -4.53 16.60
CA LEU A 42 -1.78 -5.62 16.06
C LEU A 42 -2.53 -6.36 17.17
N GLN A 43 -1.87 -6.63 18.31
CA GLN A 43 -2.51 -7.27 19.46
C GLN A 43 -3.64 -6.40 20.04
N LYS A 44 -3.39 -5.09 20.19
CA LYS A 44 -4.41 -4.13 20.63
C LYS A 44 -5.59 -4.10 19.66
N SER A 45 -5.31 -4.05 18.35
CA SER A 45 -6.32 -4.05 17.29
C SER A 45 -7.17 -5.32 17.33
N MET A 46 -6.55 -6.50 17.47
CA MET A 46 -7.25 -7.77 17.66
C MET A 46 -8.17 -7.76 18.88
N GLY A 47 -7.73 -7.16 20.00
CA GLY A 47 -8.55 -7.01 21.21
C GLY A 47 -9.86 -6.26 20.98
N MET A 48 -9.86 -5.28 20.06
CA MET A 48 -11.04 -4.48 19.71
C MET A 48 -11.99 -5.18 18.73
N MET A 49 -11.56 -6.22 18.02
CA MET A 49 -12.38 -6.91 17.02
C MET A 49 -13.41 -7.83 17.68
N LYS A 50 -14.59 -7.97 17.07
CA LYS A 50 -15.58 -9.02 17.40
C LYS A 50 -15.02 -10.43 17.11
N PRO A 51 -15.51 -11.48 17.81
CA PRO A 51 -14.96 -12.85 17.68
C PRO A 51 -14.87 -13.37 16.25
N GLU A 52 -15.93 -13.16 15.47
CA GLU A 52 -16.00 -13.59 14.07
C GLU A 52 -14.86 -13.00 13.20
N LEU A 53 -14.53 -11.72 13.40
CA LEU A 53 -13.40 -11.10 12.70
C LEU A 53 -12.06 -11.63 13.23
N GLN A 54 -11.93 -11.84 14.55
CA GLN A 54 -10.69 -12.40 15.12
C GLN A 54 -10.36 -13.78 14.54
N GLU A 55 -11.36 -14.65 14.38
CA GLU A 55 -11.19 -15.98 13.78
C GLU A 55 -10.67 -15.88 12.34
N LYS A 56 -11.27 -15.01 11.52
CA LYS A 56 -10.81 -14.79 10.15
C LYS A 56 -9.39 -14.23 10.09
N VAL A 57 -9.04 -13.29 10.97
CA VAL A 57 -7.68 -12.72 11.02
C VAL A 57 -6.64 -13.78 11.41
N LYS A 58 -6.94 -14.64 12.38
CA LYS A 58 -6.06 -15.75 12.79
C LYS A 58 -5.86 -16.78 11.67
N ALA A 59 -6.87 -16.96 10.82
CA ALA A 59 -6.83 -17.87 9.67
C ALA A 59 -6.13 -17.28 8.43
N LEU A 60 -5.67 -16.02 8.47
CA LEU A 60 -4.98 -15.41 7.33
C LEU A 60 -3.64 -16.09 7.06
N PRO A 61 -3.23 -16.23 5.78
CA PRO A 61 -1.92 -16.76 5.42
C PRO A 61 -0.77 -15.96 6.05
N PRO A 62 0.38 -16.59 6.37
CA PRO A 62 1.53 -15.92 6.97
C PRO A 62 1.99 -14.67 6.22
N GLU A 63 1.92 -14.68 4.90
CA GLU A 63 2.35 -13.58 4.03
C GLU A 63 1.48 -12.34 4.27
N ILE A 64 0.18 -12.52 4.45
CA ILE A 64 -0.75 -11.44 4.78
C ILE A 64 -0.51 -10.93 6.20
N GLN A 65 -0.26 -11.83 7.16
CA GLN A 65 0.06 -11.43 8.53
C GLN A 65 1.35 -10.61 8.60
N GLN A 66 2.38 -11.00 7.84
CA GLN A 66 3.63 -10.24 7.70
C GLN A 66 3.40 -8.88 7.04
N PHE A 67 2.56 -8.83 6.01
CA PHE A 67 2.19 -7.56 5.38
C PHE A 67 1.49 -6.63 6.39
N LEU A 68 0.53 -7.12 7.17
CA LEU A 68 -0.16 -6.33 8.19
C LEU A 68 0.81 -5.82 9.26
N LEU A 69 1.80 -6.62 9.66
CA LEU A 69 2.86 -6.19 10.56
C LEU A 69 3.72 -5.08 9.95
N LYS A 70 4.09 -5.21 8.66
CA LYS A 70 4.81 -4.15 7.93
C LYS A 70 4.00 -2.84 7.93
N ILE A 71 2.71 -2.89 7.65
CA ILE A 71 1.84 -1.71 7.69
C ILE A 71 1.82 -1.08 9.09
N ALA A 72 1.66 -1.89 10.14
CA ALA A 72 1.67 -1.44 11.53
C ALA A 72 3.00 -0.80 11.97
N ILE A 73 4.11 -1.21 11.34
CA ILE A 73 5.43 -0.63 11.61
C ILE A 73 5.60 0.70 10.86
N LYS A 74 5.25 0.74 9.57
CA LYS A 74 5.36 1.94 8.74
C LYS A 74 4.50 3.09 9.26
N HIS A 75 3.26 2.78 9.65
CA HIS A 75 2.32 3.79 10.10
C HIS A 75 2.45 4.04 11.60
N THR A 76 3.35 4.93 11.99
CA THR A 76 3.58 5.22 13.42
C THR A 76 2.42 5.98 14.08
N ARG A 77 1.56 6.62 13.28
CA ARG A 77 0.39 7.37 13.73
C ARG A 77 -0.81 6.43 13.80
N HIS A 78 -1.20 6.04 15.01
CA HIS A 78 -2.40 5.24 15.24
C HIS A 78 -3.48 6.08 15.91
N SER A 79 -4.74 5.87 15.54
CA SER A 79 -5.87 6.54 16.17
C SER A 79 -6.72 5.55 16.96
N ASP A 80 -7.02 5.87 18.22
CA ASP A 80 -7.96 5.10 19.04
C ASP A 80 -9.42 5.57 18.88
N LYS A 81 -9.65 6.68 18.16
CA LYS A 81 -10.95 7.35 18.05
C LYS A 81 -11.48 7.42 16.63
N LEU A 82 -10.66 7.90 15.70
CA LEU A 82 -11.05 8.08 14.30
C LEU A 82 -11.40 6.76 13.63
N THR A 83 -12.53 6.76 12.93
CA THR A 83 -12.96 5.70 12.01
C THR A 83 -12.19 5.76 10.69
N LEU A 84 -12.28 4.72 9.86
CA LEU A 84 -11.70 4.76 8.52
C LEU A 84 -12.25 5.92 7.67
N ARG A 85 -13.54 6.27 7.80
CA ARG A 85 -14.10 7.41 7.05
C ARG A 85 -13.41 8.71 7.43
N GLN A 86 -13.20 8.97 8.72
CA GLN A 86 -12.54 10.18 9.18
C GLN A 86 -11.07 10.24 8.75
N VAL A 87 -10.36 9.10 8.77
CA VAL A 87 -9.00 9.02 8.21
C VAL A 87 -9.01 9.30 6.70
N MET A 88 -9.99 8.77 5.97
CA MET A 88 -10.13 9.03 4.53
C MET A 88 -10.51 10.48 4.22
N GLU A 89 -11.24 11.17 5.11
CA GLU A 89 -11.50 12.62 5.00
C GLU A 89 -10.22 13.43 5.19
N GLU A 90 -9.33 13.05 6.12
CA GLU A 90 -8.01 13.66 6.26
C GLU A 90 -7.15 13.45 5.00
N ILE A 91 -7.11 12.21 4.49
CA ILE A 91 -6.40 11.88 3.24
C ILE A 91 -6.99 12.67 2.06
N LEU A 92 -8.30 12.86 2.00
CA LEU A 92 -8.96 13.62 0.94
C LEU A 92 -8.54 15.10 0.96
N ALA A 93 -8.42 15.70 2.15
CA ALA A 93 -7.95 17.08 2.26
C ALA A 93 -6.52 17.22 1.71
N ASP A 94 -5.64 16.28 2.03
CA ASP A 94 -4.27 16.28 1.49
C ASP A 94 -4.23 15.97 -0.02
N TYR A 95 -5.07 15.05 -0.49
CA TYR A 95 -5.24 14.77 -1.92
C TYR A 95 -5.63 16.04 -2.70
N GLN A 96 -6.58 16.82 -2.19
CA GLN A 96 -6.99 18.08 -2.79
C GLN A 96 -5.88 19.13 -2.74
N ALA A 97 -5.11 19.18 -1.66
CA ALA A 97 -3.95 20.07 -1.56
C ALA A 97 -2.88 19.74 -2.61
N VAL A 98 -2.61 18.45 -2.88
CA VAL A 98 -1.72 18.03 -3.97
C VAL A 98 -2.24 18.50 -5.33
N ALA A 99 -3.53 18.33 -5.61
CA ALA A 99 -4.12 18.76 -6.88
C ALA A 99 -3.98 20.28 -7.11
N ILE A 100 -4.28 21.07 -6.07
CA ILE A 100 -4.10 22.53 -6.09
C ILE A 100 -2.63 22.86 -6.35
N ALA A 101 -1.73 22.24 -5.60
CA ALA A 101 -0.30 22.49 -5.70
C ALA A 101 0.26 22.21 -7.10
N ILE A 102 -0.16 21.10 -7.74
CA ILE A 102 0.20 20.80 -9.12
C ILE A 102 -0.34 21.85 -10.08
N ALA A 103 -1.61 22.23 -9.94
CA ALA A 103 -2.25 23.21 -10.82
C ALA A 103 -1.64 24.62 -10.71
N THR A 104 -1.00 24.94 -9.59
CA THR A 104 -0.35 26.23 -9.34
C THR A 104 1.18 26.16 -9.36
N ASP A 105 1.77 25.05 -9.82
CA ASP A 105 3.22 24.83 -9.87
C ASP A 105 3.94 25.02 -8.51
N ASN A 106 3.28 24.63 -7.41
CA ASN A 106 3.79 24.75 -6.05
C ASN A 106 4.37 23.40 -5.56
N GLY A 107 5.65 23.16 -5.85
CA GLY A 107 6.33 21.92 -5.48
C GLY A 107 6.42 21.66 -3.97
N GLU A 108 6.60 22.70 -3.15
CA GLU A 108 6.70 22.56 -1.69
C GLU A 108 5.38 22.05 -1.10
N LEU A 109 4.25 22.66 -1.48
CA LEU A 109 2.94 22.21 -1.04
C LEU A 109 2.61 20.81 -1.55
N ALA A 110 2.97 20.49 -2.80
CA ALA A 110 2.74 19.16 -3.37
C ALA A 110 3.51 18.07 -2.60
N ALA A 111 4.77 18.33 -2.28
CA ALA A 111 5.61 17.40 -1.54
C ALA A 111 5.12 17.18 -0.11
N ASP A 112 4.82 18.27 0.61
CA ASP A 112 4.34 18.20 1.99
C ASP A 112 2.98 17.49 2.08
N ALA A 113 2.03 17.85 1.21
CA ALA A 113 0.72 17.18 1.17
C ALA A 113 0.85 15.69 0.82
N ALA A 114 1.68 15.32 -0.15
CA ALA A 114 1.90 13.91 -0.49
C ALA A 114 2.58 13.13 0.65
N ARG A 115 3.51 13.74 1.39
CA ARG A 115 4.08 13.13 2.60
C ARG A 115 3.03 12.95 3.70
N ARG A 116 2.06 13.85 3.84
CA ARG A 116 0.96 13.67 4.80
C ARG A 116 0.00 12.56 4.41
N ILE A 117 -0.26 12.37 3.10
CA ILE A 117 -0.95 11.18 2.59
C ILE A 117 -0.17 9.93 2.99
N ALA A 118 1.13 9.86 2.68
CA ALA A 118 1.94 8.68 2.96
C ALA A 118 2.09 8.38 4.47
N ASN A 119 2.06 9.43 5.31
CA ASN A 119 2.13 9.33 6.76
C ASN A 119 0.76 9.53 7.42
N HIS A 120 -0.32 9.12 6.76
CA HIS A 120 -1.65 9.19 7.36
C HIS A 120 -1.72 8.30 8.61
N ARG A 121 -2.75 8.50 9.43
CA ARG A 121 -2.94 7.64 10.62
C ARG A 121 -3.69 6.36 10.29
N LEU A 122 -3.45 5.27 11.01
CA LEU A 122 -4.34 4.11 10.97
C LEU A 122 -5.61 4.39 11.80
N PRO A 123 -6.80 3.96 11.33
CA PRO A 123 -8.04 4.14 12.06
C PRO A 123 -8.11 3.21 13.29
N ARG A 124 -9.11 3.47 14.15
CA ARG A 124 -9.39 2.63 15.33
C ARG A 124 -9.54 1.17 14.93
N GLY A 125 -8.69 0.31 15.50
CA GLY A 125 -8.66 -1.13 15.24
C GLY A 125 -7.99 -1.56 13.93
N GLY A 126 -7.33 -0.63 13.22
CA GLY A 126 -6.69 -0.90 11.93
C GLY A 126 -7.68 -0.98 10.76
N LEU A 127 -7.19 -1.42 9.60
CA LEU A 127 -7.97 -1.46 8.35
C LEU A 127 -9.08 -2.53 8.36
N LEU A 128 -8.74 -3.75 8.79
CA LEU A 128 -9.59 -4.95 8.60
C LEU A 128 -11.04 -4.83 9.12
N PRO A 129 -11.33 -4.18 10.26
CA PRO A 129 -12.70 -4.01 10.74
C PRO A 129 -13.62 -3.30 9.73
N TYR A 130 -13.06 -2.47 8.85
CA TYR A 130 -13.81 -1.65 7.90
C TYR A 130 -13.99 -2.31 6.54
N LEU A 131 -13.36 -3.46 6.29
CA LEU A 131 -13.54 -4.22 5.06
C LEU A 131 -14.75 -5.17 5.19
N PRO A 132 -15.39 -5.57 4.07
CA PRO A 132 -16.36 -6.65 4.06
C PRO A 132 -15.78 -7.92 4.69
N LEU A 133 -16.58 -8.63 5.47
CA LEU A 133 -16.07 -9.72 6.30
C LEU A 133 -15.65 -10.93 5.45
N GLU A 134 -16.41 -11.17 4.40
CA GLU A 134 -16.17 -12.16 3.35
C GLU A 134 -14.82 -11.95 2.65
N MET A 135 -14.34 -10.71 2.57
CA MET A 135 -13.06 -10.35 1.96
C MET A 135 -11.87 -10.47 2.92
N ILE A 136 -12.09 -10.85 4.19
CA ILE A 136 -11.00 -11.15 5.12
C ILE A 136 -10.52 -12.58 4.86
N ASN A 137 -9.79 -12.76 3.77
CA ASN A 137 -9.18 -14.02 3.36
C ASN A 137 -7.91 -13.77 2.51
N GLY A 138 -7.12 -14.81 2.26
CA GLY A 138 -5.85 -14.69 1.54
C GLY A 138 -5.98 -14.20 0.09
N LYS A 139 -7.04 -14.59 -0.63
CA LYS A 139 -7.26 -14.19 -2.02
C LYS A 139 -7.54 -12.69 -2.12
N ASP A 140 -8.51 -12.21 -1.33
CA ASP A 140 -8.96 -10.82 -1.43
C ASP A 140 -7.98 -9.85 -0.77
N LEU A 141 -7.28 -10.23 0.31
CA LEU A 141 -6.26 -9.38 0.93
C LEU A 141 -4.90 -9.45 0.22
N GLY A 142 -4.68 -10.45 -0.65
CA GLY A 142 -3.45 -10.60 -1.43
C GLY A 142 -3.15 -9.43 -2.39
N VAL A 143 -4.15 -8.60 -2.69
CA VAL A 143 -3.99 -7.40 -3.53
C VAL A 143 -3.45 -6.19 -2.76
N LEU A 144 -3.49 -6.21 -1.42
CA LEU A 144 -3.11 -5.07 -0.59
C LEU A 144 -1.67 -4.58 -0.83
N PRO A 145 -0.65 -5.43 -1.01
CA PRO A 145 0.70 -4.94 -1.29
C PRO A 145 0.81 -4.11 -2.56
N ALA A 146 0.08 -4.48 -3.62
CA ALA A 146 0.08 -3.72 -4.87
C ALA A 146 -0.69 -2.40 -4.70
N MET A 147 -1.81 -2.41 -3.98
CA MET A 147 -2.57 -1.19 -3.68
C MET A 147 -1.77 -0.22 -2.80
N GLU A 148 -1.06 -0.74 -1.80
CA GLU A 148 -0.16 0.02 -0.93
C GLU A 148 0.95 0.72 -1.74
N ASP A 149 1.63 0.01 -2.64
CA ASP A 149 2.66 0.64 -3.48
C ASP A 149 2.09 1.65 -4.48
N ALA A 150 0.88 1.39 -5.01
CA ALA A 150 0.21 2.33 -5.90
C ALA A 150 -0.16 3.63 -5.18
N VAL A 151 -0.65 3.54 -3.93
CA VAL A 151 -1.12 4.69 -3.16
C VAL A 151 -0.01 5.32 -2.32
N GLU A 152 0.48 4.63 -1.29
CA GLU A 152 1.50 5.18 -0.39
C GLU A 152 2.86 5.30 -1.10
N GLY A 153 3.26 4.28 -1.86
CA GLY A 153 4.46 4.32 -2.69
C GLY A 153 4.38 5.43 -3.74
N GLY A 154 3.21 5.61 -4.36
CA GLY A 154 2.92 6.70 -5.30
C GLY A 154 3.06 8.08 -4.64
N ALA A 155 2.53 8.26 -3.43
CA ALA A 155 2.65 9.50 -2.67
C ALA A 155 4.11 9.84 -2.33
N HIS A 156 4.92 8.85 -1.94
CA HIS A 156 6.35 9.06 -1.73
C HIS A 156 7.09 9.46 -3.03
N ARG A 157 6.79 8.79 -4.15
CA ARG A 157 7.38 9.13 -5.45
C ARG A 157 6.97 10.52 -5.93
N LEU A 158 5.72 10.90 -5.68
CA LEU A 158 5.21 12.24 -5.96
C LEU A 158 6.00 13.29 -5.16
N ALA A 159 6.13 13.10 -3.84
CA ALA A 159 6.87 14.03 -2.99
C ALA A 159 8.32 14.20 -3.45
N ALA A 160 8.99 13.09 -3.76
CA ALA A 160 10.36 13.12 -4.24
C ALA A 160 10.53 13.81 -5.61
N ALA A 161 9.52 13.77 -6.48
CA ALA A 161 9.52 14.50 -7.75
C ALA A 161 9.28 16.00 -7.54
N ALA A 162 8.28 16.35 -6.72
CA ALA A 162 7.95 17.73 -6.41
C ALA A 162 9.11 18.47 -5.69
N GLU A 163 9.83 17.80 -4.78
CA GLU A 163 11.04 18.33 -4.12
C GLU A 163 12.17 18.66 -5.09
N LYS A 164 12.22 17.99 -6.24
CA LYS A 164 13.21 18.25 -7.30
C LYS A 164 12.74 19.32 -8.29
N GLY A 165 11.54 19.88 -8.10
CA GLY A 165 10.90 20.78 -9.06
C GLY A 165 10.39 20.07 -10.33
N ASP A 166 10.35 18.73 -10.35
CA ASP A 166 9.84 17.97 -11.49
C ASP A 166 8.32 17.78 -11.37
N MET A 167 7.59 18.88 -11.62
CA MET A 167 6.13 18.91 -11.48
C MET A 167 5.40 18.10 -12.55
N GLY A 168 6.04 17.84 -13.70
CA GLY A 168 5.53 16.92 -14.71
C GLY A 168 5.48 15.47 -14.21
N THR A 169 6.59 15.00 -13.63
CA THR A 169 6.61 13.67 -12.97
C THR A 169 5.72 13.62 -11.74
N ALA A 170 5.66 14.69 -10.94
CA ALA A 170 4.74 14.76 -9.79
C ALA A 170 3.28 14.59 -10.23
N ALA A 171 2.85 15.24 -11.31
CA ALA A 171 1.51 15.08 -11.88
C ALA A 171 1.23 13.66 -12.37
N GLN A 172 2.21 13.00 -13.00
CA GLN A 172 2.07 11.60 -13.42
C GLN A 172 1.91 10.66 -12.21
N GLN A 173 2.71 10.85 -11.16
CA GLN A 173 2.58 10.07 -9.92
C GLN A 173 1.25 10.34 -9.21
N PHE A 174 0.75 11.58 -9.24
CA PHE A 174 -0.58 11.91 -8.73
C PHE A 174 -1.70 11.17 -9.47
N GLY A 175 -1.60 11.07 -10.80
CA GLY A 175 -2.52 10.27 -11.62
C GLY A 175 -2.48 8.78 -11.27
N ALA A 176 -1.29 8.20 -11.13
CA ALA A 176 -1.11 6.80 -10.74
C ALA A 176 -1.66 6.51 -9.34
N MET A 177 -1.38 7.40 -8.37
CA MET A 177 -1.91 7.31 -7.00
C MET A 177 -3.45 7.40 -7.00
N THR A 178 -4.02 8.31 -7.80
CA THR A 178 -5.48 8.44 -7.97
C THR A 178 -6.10 7.14 -8.47
N ALA A 179 -5.49 6.49 -9.46
CA ALA A 179 -5.95 5.19 -9.95
C ALA A 179 -5.89 4.11 -8.86
N GLY A 180 -4.82 4.11 -8.03
CA GLY A 180 -4.71 3.24 -6.86
C GLY A 180 -5.83 3.44 -5.83
N CYS A 181 -6.16 4.70 -5.50
CA CYS A 181 -7.27 5.03 -4.60
C CYS A 181 -8.59 4.46 -5.12
N VAL A 182 -8.88 4.63 -6.42
CA VAL A 182 -10.10 4.12 -7.05
C VAL A 182 -10.12 2.59 -7.07
N ALA A 183 -8.99 1.93 -7.36
CA ALA A 183 -8.91 0.47 -7.38
C ALA A 183 -9.19 -0.14 -5.99
N CYS A 184 -8.60 0.44 -4.94
CA CYS A 184 -8.87 0.01 -3.56
C CYS A 184 -10.35 0.20 -3.20
N HIS A 185 -10.94 1.34 -3.55
CA HIS A 185 -12.37 1.57 -3.34
C HIS A 185 -13.24 0.60 -4.14
N ALA A 186 -12.94 0.33 -5.41
CA ALA A 186 -13.72 -0.58 -6.23
C ALA A 186 -13.71 -2.02 -5.68
N HIS A 187 -12.57 -2.44 -5.12
CA HIS A 187 -12.41 -3.80 -4.58
C HIS A 187 -13.01 -3.96 -3.18
N PHE A 188 -12.76 -3.02 -2.27
CA PHE A 188 -13.06 -3.19 -0.84
C PHE A 188 -14.23 -2.35 -0.32
N ARG A 189 -14.76 -1.38 -1.07
CA ARG A 189 -15.74 -0.44 -0.50
C ARG A 189 -17.09 -1.11 -0.23
N GLY A 190 -17.38 -1.30 1.06
CA GLY A 190 -18.73 -1.53 1.58
C GLY A 190 -19.46 -0.21 1.90
N GLN A 191 -20.47 -0.27 2.78
CA GLN A 191 -21.12 0.93 3.33
C GLN A 191 -20.09 1.82 4.05
N PRO A 192 -19.96 3.12 3.73
CA PRO A 192 -18.94 3.97 4.31
C PRO A 192 -18.96 3.99 5.85
N GLY A 193 -17.79 3.93 6.48
CA GLY A 193 -17.42 4.65 7.71
C GLY A 193 -17.92 4.24 9.10
N THR A 194 -18.72 3.19 9.23
CA THR A 194 -18.92 2.55 10.55
C THR A 194 -18.59 1.08 10.44
N SER A 195 -17.64 0.59 11.25
CA SER A 195 -17.36 -0.84 11.34
C SER A 195 -18.33 -1.49 12.34
N PRO A 196 -19.25 -2.37 11.91
CA PRO A 196 -20.04 -3.18 12.84
C PRO A 196 -19.20 -4.28 13.51
N ARG A 197 -17.88 -4.33 13.24
CA ARG A 197 -16.97 -5.43 13.60
C ARG A 197 -16.01 -5.07 14.74
N LEU A 198 -16.10 -3.85 15.26
CA LEU A 198 -15.44 -3.43 16.50
C LEU A 198 -16.38 -3.63 17.70
N LYS A 199 -15.79 -3.88 18.87
CA LYS A 199 -16.43 -3.81 20.18
C LYS A 199 -16.63 -2.37 20.64
#